data_AF-A0A523UDX7-F1
#
_entry.id   AF-A0A523UDX7-F1
#
_cell.length_a   1.000
_cell.length_b   1.000
_cell.length_c   1.000
_cell.angle_alpha   90.00
_cell.angle_beta   90.00
_cell.angle_gamma   90.00
#
_symmetry.space_group_name_H-M   'P 1'
#
loop_
_entity.id
_entity.type
_entity.pdbx_description
1 polymer ?
#
loop_
_entity_poly.entity_id
_entity_poly.type
_entity_poly.pdbx_seq_one_letter_code
_entity_poly.pdbx_strand_id
1 'polypeptide(L)'
;MVSFKLPIDFPGDIMFEMKVRSLHSWQVTVAEAEEIQRTLASQVSRRNEVDAPHLVAGVDISTPDKRGMAKGAVVVLRLPDLTPVESSVVEQRVSFPYVPGLLSFRETPLILAACEGLTLTPDLFIADAQGIAHPRRLGLASHLGLLLDLPTIGCAKSILCGRHGELGEEPGSYAPLFDGSEVIGAALRTKRGTTPVYVSIGHKV
;
A
#
# COMPACT_ATOMS: atom_id res chain seq x y z
N MET A 1 -20.50 -12.72 4.89
CA MET A 1 -19.22 -12.09 5.27
C MET A 1 -18.80 -12.72 6.58
N VAL A 2 -17.81 -13.61 6.56
CA VAL A 2 -17.34 -14.30 7.78
C VAL A 2 -16.16 -13.50 8.31
N SER A 3 -16.41 -12.68 9.32
CA SER A 3 -15.35 -12.06 10.11
C SER A 3 -14.77 -13.17 11.00
N PHE A 4 -13.60 -13.70 10.64
CA PHE A 4 -12.89 -14.62 11.52
C PHE A 4 -12.18 -13.79 12.60
N LYS A 5 -12.81 -13.61 13.76
CA LYS A 5 -12.11 -13.17 14.97
C LYS A 5 -11.39 -14.39 15.55
N LEU A 6 -10.07 -14.43 15.44
CA LEU A 6 -9.25 -15.38 16.19
C LEU A 6 -9.27 -14.95 17.67
N PRO A 7 -9.36 -15.88 18.64
CA PRO A 7 -9.39 -15.52 20.05
C PRO A 7 -8.01 -14.99 20.46
N ILE A 8 -7.96 -13.71 20.82
CA ILE A 8 -6.80 -13.07 21.45
C ILE A 8 -7.31 -12.39 22.72
N ASP A 9 -6.89 -12.89 23.87
CA ASP A 9 -7.10 -12.23 25.16
C ASP A 9 -6.02 -11.15 25.32
N PHE A 10 -6.40 -9.88 25.13
CA PHE A 10 -5.62 -8.74 25.61
C PHE A 10 -6.31 -8.15 26.86
N PRO A 11 -5.59 -7.98 27.98
CA PRO A 11 -6.16 -7.30 29.14
C PRO A 11 -6.26 -5.79 28.87
N GLY A 12 -7.48 -5.30 28.68
CA GLY A 12 -7.80 -3.87 28.63
C GLY A 12 -8.30 -3.40 27.27
N ASP A 13 -9.63 -3.38 27.11
CA ASP A 13 -10.32 -2.84 25.94
C ASP A 13 -10.06 -1.33 25.77
N ILE A 14 -9.05 -0.98 24.99
CA ILE A 14 -9.02 0.29 24.25
C ILE A 14 -9.13 -0.09 22.78
N MET A 15 -10.37 -0.10 22.27
CA MET A 15 -10.61 -0.26 20.84
C MET A 15 -10.13 1.02 20.14
N PHE A 16 -9.00 0.95 19.44
CA PHE A 16 -8.57 2.02 18.55
C PHE A 16 -9.20 1.80 17.18
N GLU A 17 -10.13 2.68 16.81
CA GLU A 17 -10.69 2.70 15.46
C GLU A 17 -9.64 3.29 14.50
N MET A 18 -9.45 2.62 13.35
CA MET A 18 -8.56 3.10 12.30
C MET A 18 -9.02 4.46 11.78
N LYS A 19 -8.24 5.52 12.04
CA LYS A 19 -8.58 6.88 11.62
C LYS A 19 -8.19 7.13 10.16
N VAL A 20 -9.19 7.29 9.30
CA VAL A 20 -9.02 7.70 7.91
C VAL A 20 -9.19 9.22 7.77
N ARG A 21 -8.23 9.90 7.15
CA ARG A 21 -8.30 11.33 6.82
C ARG A 21 -9.07 11.53 5.51
N SER A 22 -9.92 12.55 5.48
CA SER A 22 -10.55 13.03 4.25
C SER A 22 -9.69 14.13 3.62
N LEU A 23 -8.80 13.75 2.70
CA LEU A 23 -7.91 14.69 2.01
C LEU A 23 -8.49 15.25 0.71
N HIS A 24 -9.42 14.53 0.08
CA HIS A 24 -10.11 14.92 -1.14
C HIS A 24 -11.38 14.06 -1.34
N SER A 25 -12.18 14.41 -2.36
CA SER A 25 -13.32 13.60 -2.83
C SER A 25 -12.86 12.45 -3.74
N TRP A 26 -13.53 11.30 -3.68
CA TRP A 26 -13.33 10.19 -4.63
C TRP A 26 -14.15 10.36 -5.92
N GLN A 27 -15.16 11.22 -5.91
CA GLN A 27 -15.95 11.56 -7.09
C GLN A 27 -15.24 12.68 -7.85
N VAL A 28 -14.27 12.29 -8.67
CA VAL A 28 -13.42 13.20 -9.44
C VAL A 28 -13.24 12.69 -10.86
N THR A 29 -13.00 13.60 -11.78
CA THR A 29 -12.56 13.32 -13.15
C THR A 29 -11.10 12.86 -13.16
N VAL A 30 -10.66 12.32 -14.29
CA VAL A 30 -9.23 11.96 -14.51
C VAL A 30 -8.31 13.17 -14.32
N ALA A 31 -8.69 14.34 -14.85
CA ALA A 31 -7.87 15.55 -14.74
C ALA A 31 -7.75 16.04 -13.29
N GLU A 32 -8.85 16.03 -12.54
CA GLU A 32 -8.87 16.37 -11.12
C GLU A 32 -8.07 15.38 -10.29
N ALA A 33 -8.18 14.07 -10.58
CA ALA A 33 -7.40 13.03 -9.91
C ALA A 33 -5.88 13.25 -10.09
N GLU A 34 -5.44 13.61 -11.29
CA GLU A 34 -4.02 13.93 -11.52
C GLU A 34 -3.56 15.18 -10.74
N GLU A 35 -4.42 16.18 -10.61
CA GLU A 35 -4.11 17.40 -9.85
C GLU A 35 -4.03 17.14 -8.34
N ILE A 36 -4.93 16.30 -7.83
CA ILE A 36 -4.86 15.78 -6.47
C ILE A 36 -3.54 15.04 -6.27
N GLN A 37 -3.10 14.20 -7.22
CA GLN A 37 -1.81 13.52 -7.10
C GLN A 37 -0.65 14.50 -6.98
N ARG A 38 -0.61 15.52 -7.84
CA ARG A 38 0.43 16.55 -7.83
C ARG A 38 0.46 17.32 -6.50
N THR A 39 -0.71 17.66 -5.98
CA THR A 39 -0.85 18.39 -4.70
C THR A 39 -0.44 17.55 -3.49
N LEU A 40 -0.87 16.29 -3.44
CA LEU A 40 -0.59 15.41 -2.29
C LEU A 40 0.83 14.84 -2.32
N ALA A 41 1.48 14.75 -3.47
CA ALA A 41 2.85 14.25 -3.60
C ALA A 41 3.85 14.99 -2.70
N SER A 42 3.69 16.31 -2.52
CA SER A 42 4.58 17.10 -1.66
C SER A 42 4.38 16.85 -0.16
N GLN A 43 3.31 16.16 0.22
CA GLN A 43 2.99 15.84 1.61
C GLN A 43 3.54 14.46 2.02
N VAL A 44 4.04 13.67 1.06
CA VAL A 44 4.64 12.37 1.33
C VAL A 44 5.95 12.55 2.10
N SER A 45 5.92 12.25 3.41
CA SER A 45 7.13 12.11 4.22
C SER A 45 7.95 10.91 3.75
N ARG A 46 9.24 11.14 3.47
CA ARG A 46 10.26 10.13 3.20
C ARG A 46 11.21 9.92 4.39
N ARG A 47 10.79 10.40 5.57
CA ARG A 47 11.52 10.24 6.82
C ARG A 47 11.04 8.96 7.47
N ASN A 48 11.97 8.08 7.82
CA ASN A 48 11.63 6.87 8.55
C ASN A 48 11.09 7.19 9.94
N GLU A 49 9.89 6.72 10.25
CA GLU A 49 9.26 6.74 11.58
C GLU A 49 9.05 5.33 12.14
N VAL A 50 9.53 4.29 11.45
CA VAL A 50 9.43 2.88 11.84
C VAL A 50 10.83 2.31 12.08
N ASP A 51 11.16 2.02 13.33
CA ASP A 51 12.41 1.31 13.65
C ASP A 51 12.21 -0.22 13.68
N ALA A 52 11.31 -0.70 14.53
CA ALA A 52 11.05 -2.13 14.73
C ALA A 52 9.53 -2.38 14.75
N PRO A 53 8.90 -2.65 13.60
CA PRO A 53 7.47 -2.89 13.54
C PRO A 53 7.13 -4.24 14.18
N HIS A 54 6.11 -4.26 15.04
CA HIS A 54 5.56 -5.47 15.67
C HIS A 54 4.34 -5.98 14.91
N LEU A 55 3.50 -5.08 14.39
CA LEU A 55 2.33 -5.38 13.58
C LEU A 55 2.52 -4.83 12.17
N VAL A 56 2.53 -5.72 11.18
CA VAL A 56 2.64 -5.35 9.75
C VAL A 56 1.39 -5.78 9.02
N ALA A 57 0.74 -4.86 8.32
CA ALA A 57 -0.42 -5.14 7.50
C ALA A 57 -0.05 -5.30 6.02
N GLY A 58 -0.50 -6.38 5.41
CA GLY A 58 -0.53 -6.53 3.95
C GLY A 58 -1.89 -6.11 3.41
N VAL A 59 -1.92 -5.34 2.32
CA VAL A 59 -3.16 -4.98 1.60
C VAL A 59 -3.09 -5.40 0.14
N ASP A 60 -4.21 -5.90 -0.36
CA ASP A 60 -4.38 -6.32 -1.75
C ASP A 60 -5.84 -6.17 -2.19
N ILE A 61 -6.06 -6.12 -3.51
CA ILE A 61 -7.38 -6.05 -4.12
C ILE A 61 -7.50 -7.04 -5.28
N SER A 62 -8.61 -7.76 -5.34
CA SER A 62 -8.89 -8.65 -6.46
C SER A 62 -9.23 -7.86 -7.72
N THR A 63 -8.88 -8.39 -8.90
CA THR A 63 -9.43 -7.90 -10.16
C THR A 63 -10.97 -7.88 -10.13
N PRO A 64 -11.63 -6.81 -10.62
CA PRO A 64 -13.08 -6.76 -10.66
C PRO A 64 -13.71 -7.86 -11.52
N ASP A 65 -14.82 -8.42 -11.05
CA ASP A 65 -15.61 -9.40 -11.78
C ASP A 65 -16.39 -8.77 -12.96
N LYS A 66 -17.16 -9.58 -13.70
CA LYS A 66 -17.97 -9.12 -14.84
C LYS A 66 -19.02 -8.05 -14.47
N ARG A 67 -19.36 -7.90 -13.19
CA ARG A 67 -20.30 -6.89 -12.65
C ARG A 67 -19.56 -5.65 -12.13
N GLY A 68 -18.23 -5.64 -12.18
CA GLY A 68 -17.36 -4.59 -11.65
C GLY A 68 -17.16 -4.66 -10.14
N MET A 69 -17.47 -5.80 -9.50
CA MET A 69 -17.26 -6.01 -8.07
C MET A 69 -15.84 -6.48 -7.81
N ALA A 70 -15.16 -5.88 -6.84
CA ALA A 70 -13.85 -6.31 -6.36
C ALA A 70 -13.87 -6.54 -4.85
N LYS A 71 -12.87 -7.27 -4.35
CA LYS A 71 -12.64 -7.50 -2.93
C LYS A 71 -11.33 -6.84 -2.52
N GLY A 72 -11.39 -5.93 -1.55
CA GLY A 72 -10.21 -5.44 -0.86
C GLY A 72 -10.00 -6.25 0.40
N ALA A 73 -8.75 -6.60 0.69
CA ALA A 73 -8.37 -7.34 1.87
C ALA A 73 -7.23 -6.64 2.59
N VAL A 74 -7.27 -6.71 3.92
CA VAL A 74 -6.15 -6.37 4.79
C VAL A 74 -5.91 -7.53 5.75
N VAL A 75 -4.64 -7.91 5.93
CA VAL A 75 -4.21 -8.95 6.87
C VAL A 75 -3.09 -8.38 7.74
N VAL A 76 -3.27 -8.41 9.05
CA VAL A 76 -2.27 -7.98 10.04
C VAL A 76 -1.50 -9.20 10.51
N LEU A 77 -0.18 -9.15 10.34
CA LEU A 77 0.77 -10.14 10.81
C LEU A 77 1.54 -9.59 12.01
N ARG A 78 1.81 -10.43 12.99
CA ARG A 78 2.77 -10.15 14.05
C ARG A 78 4.18 -10.54 13.61
N LEU A 79 5.18 -9.72 13.93
CA LEU A 79 6.59 -10.01 13.74
C LEU A 79 7.25 -10.47 15.05
N PRO A 80 8.30 -11.32 14.98
CA PRO A 80 8.92 -11.86 13.75
C PRO A 80 8.29 -13.16 13.26
N ASP A 81 7.28 -13.72 13.95
CA ASP A 81 6.72 -15.05 13.70
C ASP A 81 5.81 -15.14 12.47
N LEU A 82 5.42 -14.00 11.89
CA LEU A 82 4.50 -13.89 10.76
C LEU A 82 3.12 -14.49 11.05
N THR A 83 2.72 -14.54 12.32
CA THR A 83 1.42 -15.07 12.73
C THR A 83 0.32 -14.08 12.32
N PRO A 84 -0.70 -14.51 11.54
CA PRO A 84 -1.88 -13.68 11.29
C PRO A 84 -2.65 -13.46 12.59
N VAL A 85 -2.86 -12.19 12.95
CA VAL A 85 -3.56 -11.81 14.19
C VAL A 85 -4.92 -11.17 13.91
N GLU A 86 -5.09 -10.55 12.75
CA GLU A 86 -6.35 -9.93 12.34
C GLU A 86 -6.47 -9.89 10.81
N SER A 87 -7.70 -9.91 10.29
CA SER A 87 -7.96 -9.63 8.88
C SER A 87 -9.35 -9.07 8.67
N SER A 88 -9.50 -8.29 7.60
CA SER A 88 -10.78 -7.73 7.16
C SER A 88 -10.86 -7.78 5.64
N VAL A 89 -12.06 -8.08 5.12
CA VAL A 89 -12.34 -8.17 3.69
C VAL A 89 -13.65 -7.47 3.39
N VAL A 90 -13.63 -6.58 2.41
CA VAL A 90 -14.80 -5.84 1.95
C VAL A 90 -14.98 -6.06 0.45
N GLU A 91 -16.23 -6.21 0.01
CA GLU A 91 -16.59 -6.36 -1.40
C GLU A 91 -17.43 -5.17 -1.84
N GLN A 92 -16.94 -4.40 -2.81
CA GLN A 92 -17.61 -3.22 -3.35
C GLN A 92 -17.41 -3.10 -4.85
N ARG A 93 -18.26 -2.29 -5.48
CA ARG A 93 -18.15 -1.96 -6.90
C ARG A 93 -17.03 -0.94 -7.11
N VAL A 94 -16.17 -1.20 -8.08
CA VAL A 94 -15.13 -0.27 -8.51
C VAL A 94 -15.68 0.63 -9.62
N SER A 95 -15.73 1.94 -9.38
CA SER A 95 -16.38 2.92 -10.26
C SER A 95 -15.40 3.75 -11.09
N PHE A 96 -14.19 4.01 -10.61
CA PHE A 96 -13.19 4.81 -11.33
C PHE A 96 -12.58 4.01 -12.50
N PRO A 97 -12.41 4.59 -13.70
CA PRO A 97 -11.89 3.88 -14.86
C PRO A 97 -10.44 3.40 -14.66
N TYR A 98 -10.03 2.34 -15.37
CA TYR A 98 -8.63 1.92 -15.37
C TYR A 98 -7.81 2.89 -16.23
N VAL A 99 -7.00 3.72 -15.56
CA VAL A 99 -6.07 4.65 -16.20
C VAL A 99 -4.68 4.42 -15.58
N PRO A 100 -3.65 4.08 -16.37
CA PRO A 100 -2.29 3.94 -15.86
C PRO A 100 -1.84 5.16 -15.05
N GLY A 101 -1.31 4.93 -13.86
CA GLY A 101 -0.92 6.00 -12.92
C GLY A 101 -2.07 6.59 -12.08
N LEU A 102 -3.31 6.10 -12.20
CA LEU A 102 -4.44 6.51 -11.35
C LEU A 102 -5.09 5.33 -10.62
N LEU A 103 -4.35 4.22 -10.48
CA LEU A 103 -4.82 3.01 -9.80
C LEU A 103 -5.32 3.29 -8.36
N SER A 104 -4.69 4.23 -7.65
CA SER A 104 -5.09 4.62 -6.31
C SER A 104 -6.54 5.12 -6.24
N PHE A 105 -7.03 5.88 -7.23
CA PHE A 105 -8.41 6.38 -7.24
C PHE A 105 -9.43 5.27 -7.47
N ARG A 106 -8.97 4.16 -8.06
CA ARG A 106 -9.78 2.99 -8.35
C ARG A 106 -9.86 2.04 -7.15
N GLU A 107 -8.77 1.88 -6.42
CA GLU A 107 -8.61 0.76 -5.47
C GLU A 107 -8.51 1.19 -4.01
N THR A 108 -7.93 2.36 -3.74
CA THR A 108 -7.75 2.87 -2.37
C THR A 108 -9.07 3.01 -1.59
N PRO A 109 -10.22 3.42 -2.17
CA PRO A 109 -11.48 3.46 -1.42
C PRO A 109 -11.87 2.11 -0.81
N LEU A 110 -11.66 1.03 -1.56
CA LEU A 110 -11.99 -0.33 -1.11
C LEU A 110 -10.98 -0.84 -0.09
N ILE A 111 -9.69 -0.50 -0.25
CA ILE A 111 -8.66 -0.81 0.74
C ILE A 111 -8.95 -0.10 2.07
N LEU A 112 -9.30 1.20 2.02
CA LEU A 112 -9.67 1.95 3.22
C LEU A 112 -10.88 1.33 3.93
N ALA A 113 -11.91 0.95 3.18
CA ALA A 113 -13.07 0.26 3.76
C ALA A 113 -12.69 -1.07 4.43
N ALA A 114 -11.71 -1.81 3.90
CA ALA A 114 -11.18 -3.00 4.55
C ALA A 114 -10.42 -2.65 5.83
N CYS A 115 -9.58 -1.61 5.80
CA CYS A 115 -8.83 -1.10 6.96
C CYS A 115 -9.73 -0.60 8.10
N GLU A 116 -10.87 0.01 7.80
CA GLU A 116 -11.89 0.42 8.80
C GLU A 116 -12.45 -0.78 9.60
N GLY A 117 -12.33 -2.00 9.07
CA GLY A 117 -12.71 -3.22 9.78
C GLY A 117 -11.67 -3.74 10.77
N LEU A 118 -10.49 -3.12 10.87
CA LEU A 118 -9.45 -3.51 11.82
C LEU A 118 -9.69 -2.88 13.21
N THR A 119 -9.35 -3.65 14.24
CA THR A 119 -9.34 -3.21 15.65
C THR A 119 -7.93 -2.98 16.17
N LEU A 120 -6.92 -3.60 15.54
CA LEU A 120 -5.51 -3.33 15.79
C LEU A 120 -5.00 -2.26 14.81
N THR A 121 -4.14 -1.37 15.29
CA THR A 121 -3.43 -0.41 14.43
C THR A 121 -2.07 -1.00 14.05
N PRO A 122 -1.81 -1.30 12.76
CA PRO A 122 -0.50 -1.77 12.31
C PRO A 122 0.55 -0.67 12.39
N ASP A 123 1.79 -1.04 12.70
CA ASP A 123 2.95 -0.13 12.70
C ASP A 123 3.39 0.23 11.26
N LEU A 124 3.11 -0.66 10.31
CA LEU A 124 3.51 -0.54 8.92
C LEU A 124 2.51 -1.24 8.00
N PHE A 125 2.16 -0.61 6.88
CA PHE A 125 1.44 -1.27 5.78
C PHE A 125 2.37 -1.56 4.60
N ILE A 126 2.16 -2.70 3.96
CA ILE A 126 2.75 -3.09 2.69
C ILE A 126 1.63 -3.29 1.69
N ALA A 127 1.65 -2.50 0.61
CA ALA A 127 0.68 -2.62 -0.48
C ALA A 127 1.29 -3.30 -1.71
N ASP A 128 0.53 -4.17 -2.38
CA ASP A 128 0.88 -4.69 -3.72
C ASP A 128 0.70 -3.60 -4.79
N ALA A 129 1.48 -2.54 -4.67
CA ALA A 129 1.42 -1.37 -5.54
C ALA A 129 2.70 -0.53 -5.41
N GLN A 130 2.77 0.55 -6.18
CA GLN A 130 3.84 1.54 -6.07
C GLN A 130 3.58 2.54 -4.93
N GLY A 131 4.65 3.03 -4.31
CA GLY A 131 4.68 4.25 -3.50
C GLY A 131 5.20 5.44 -4.33
N ILE A 132 6.34 6.02 -3.93
CA ILE A 132 6.97 7.14 -4.65
C ILE A 132 7.55 6.72 -6.01
N ALA A 133 7.68 5.43 -6.32
CA ALA A 133 8.00 4.90 -7.65
C ALA A 133 6.82 5.07 -8.63
N HIS A 134 6.41 6.32 -8.81
CA HIS A 134 5.26 6.76 -9.58
C HIS A 134 5.63 8.03 -10.36
N PRO A 135 5.11 8.25 -11.59
CA PRO A 135 5.41 9.46 -12.39
C PRO A 135 5.14 10.78 -11.66
N ARG A 136 4.20 10.75 -10.70
CA ARG A 136 3.82 11.91 -9.88
C ARG A 136 4.23 11.77 -8.41
N ARG A 137 5.10 10.81 -8.07
CA ARG A 137 5.53 10.46 -6.70
C ARG A 137 4.40 10.13 -5.71
N LEU A 138 3.18 9.89 -6.22
CA LEU A 138 2.02 9.48 -5.42
C LEU A 138 1.38 8.22 -6.01
N GLY A 139 2.01 7.07 -5.79
CA GLY A 139 1.41 5.77 -6.02
C GLY A 139 0.39 5.41 -4.92
N LEU A 140 -0.26 4.25 -5.06
CA LEU A 140 -1.29 3.77 -4.13
C LEU A 140 -0.75 3.66 -2.69
N ALA A 141 0.46 3.14 -2.50
CA ALA A 141 1.02 3.01 -1.14
C ALA A 141 1.22 4.38 -0.49
N SER A 142 1.75 5.37 -1.23
CA SER A 142 1.91 6.75 -0.74
C SER A 142 0.57 7.41 -0.45
N HIS A 143 -0.41 7.20 -1.33
CA HIS A 143 -1.74 7.75 -1.15
C HIS A 143 -2.44 7.16 0.08
N LEU A 144 -2.37 5.83 0.24
CA LEU A 144 -2.86 5.13 1.43
C LEU A 144 -2.21 5.66 2.71
N GLY A 145 -0.88 5.83 2.70
CA GLY A 145 -0.15 6.33 3.86
C GLY A 145 -0.54 7.74 4.27
N LEU A 146 -0.81 8.65 3.33
CA LEU A 146 -1.33 9.98 3.64
C LEU A 146 -2.74 9.94 4.25
N LEU A 147 -3.60 9.08 3.71
CA LEU A 147 -4.99 8.94 4.15
C LEU A 147 -5.07 8.29 5.55
N LEU A 148 -4.23 7.31 5.83
CA LEU A 148 -4.15 6.68 7.16
C LEU A 148 -3.26 7.45 8.16
N ASP A 149 -2.42 8.36 7.66
CA ASP A 149 -1.31 8.96 8.41
C ASP A 149 -0.34 7.94 9.03
N LEU A 150 -0.20 6.78 8.40
CA LEU A 150 0.60 5.67 8.91
C LEU A 150 1.75 5.34 7.96
N PRO A 151 2.81 4.68 8.48
CA PRO A 151 3.91 4.21 7.66
C PRO A 151 3.46 3.21 6.61
N THR A 152 3.93 3.40 5.37
CA THR A 152 3.55 2.55 4.24
C THR A 152 4.72 2.30 3.29
N ILE A 153 4.75 1.12 2.69
CA ILE A 153 5.67 0.71 1.63
C ILE A 153 4.86 0.13 0.47
N GLY A 154 5.25 0.49 -0.76
CA GLY A 154 4.80 -0.19 -1.96
C GLY A 154 5.74 -1.34 -2.32
N CYS A 155 5.19 -2.52 -2.61
CA CYS A 155 5.91 -3.69 -3.10
C CYS A 155 5.25 -4.20 -4.38
N ALA A 156 5.71 -3.72 -5.53
CA ALA A 156 5.11 -4.00 -6.82
C ALA A 156 5.80 -5.15 -7.57
N LYS A 157 5.04 -5.80 -8.46
CA LYS A 157 5.52 -6.91 -9.33
C LYS A 157 6.13 -6.45 -10.65
N SER A 158 5.94 -5.19 -11.02
CA SER A 158 6.44 -4.58 -12.26
C SER A 158 6.84 -3.12 -12.04
N ILE A 159 7.63 -2.56 -12.96
CA ILE A 159 8.01 -1.15 -12.95
C ILE A 159 6.88 -0.33 -13.58
N LEU A 160 6.40 0.69 -12.88
CA LEU A 160 5.53 1.72 -13.45
C LEU A 160 6.34 2.87 -14.06
N CYS A 161 7.39 3.32 -13.37
CA CYS A 161 8.32 4.32 -13.87
C CYS A 161 9.74 4.10 -13.32
N GLY A 162 10.71 4.70 -14.00
CA GLY A 162 12.13 4.55 -13.69
C GLY A 162 12.75 3.28 -14.25
N ARG A 163 14.01 3.07 -13.90
CA ARG A 163 14.84 1.93 -14.34
C ARG A 163 15.91 1.63 -13.31
N HIS A 164 16.32 0.38 -13.21
CA HIS A 164 17.46 -0.02 -12.37
C HIS A 164 18.59 -0.54 -13.26
N GLY A 165 19.81 -0.49 -12.72
CA GLY A 165 20.99 -1.09 -13.35
C GLY A 165 21.06 -2.60 -13.15
N GLU A 166 22.27 -3.13 -13.11
CA GLU A 166 22.51 -4.54 -12.82
C GLU A 166 21.97 -4.92 -11.43
N LEU A 167 21.30 -6.07 -11.37
CA LEU A 167 20.74 -6.63 -10.13
C LEU A 167 21.30 -8.03 -9.95
N GLY A 168 21.95 -8.27 -8.80
CA GLY A 168 22.47 -9.58 -8.43
C GLY A 168 21.42 -10.69 -8.45
N GLU A 169 21.88 -11.93 -8.62
CA GLU A 169 21.00 -13.12 -8.68
C GLU A 169 20.59 -13.65 -7.31
N GLU A 170 21.37 -13.34 -6.27
CA GLU A 170 21.16 -13.88 -4.92
C GLU A 170 19.97 -13.19 -4.22
N PRO A 171 19.12 -13.94 -3.49
CA PRO A 171 18.15 -13.34 -2.58
C PRO A 171 18.79 -12.31 -1.65
N GLY A 172 18.16 -11.15 -1.51
CA GLY A 172 18.70 -10.00 -0.76
C GLY A 172 19.51 -9.02 -1.62
N SER A 173 19.91 -9.38 -2.84
CA SER A 173 20.51 -8.43 -3.79
C SER A 173 19.51 -7.33 -4.14
N TYR A 174 19.96 -6.09 -4.18
CA TYR A 174 19.13 -4.96 -4.59
C TYR A 174 19.89 -4.00 -5.51
N ALA A 175 19.14 -3.28 -6.33
CA ALA A 175 19.63 -2.21 -7.20
C ALA A 175 18.71 -1.00 -7.07
N PRO A 176 19.24 0.24 -6.93
CA PRO A 176 18.38 1.42 -6.86
C PRO A 176 17.57 1.60 -8.15
N LEU A 177 16.31 2.00 -8.00
CA LEU A 177 15.40 2.35 -9.09
C LEU A 177 15.47 3.86 -9.29
N PHE A 178 15.91 4.30 -10.47
CA PHE A 178 16.09 5.71 -10.81
C PHE A 178 15.04 6.22 -11.77
N ASP A 179 14.54 7.43 -11.53
CA ASP A 179 13.82 8.27 -12.49
C ASP A 179 14.61 9.56 -12.71
N GLY A 180 15.26 9.68 -13.87
CA GLY A 180 16.31 10.67 -14.08
C GLY A 180 17.49 10.44 -13.13
N SER A 181 17.78 11.42 -12.27
CA SER A 181 18.79 11.33 -11.21
C SER A 181 18.22 10.99 -9.83
N GLU A 182 16.90 10.90 -9.69
CA GLU A 182 16.24 10.65 -8.40
C GLU A 182 16.12 9.15 -8.14
N VAL A 183 16.52 8.69 -6.96
CA VAL A 183 16.20 7.34 -6.47
C VAL A 183 14.75 7.33 -5.97
N ILE A 184 13.92 6.51 -6.60
CA ILE A 184 12.49 6.41 -6.31
C ILE A 184 12.09 5.05 -5.70
N GLY A 185 13.05 4.15 -5.52
CA GLY A 185 12.83 2.83 -4.94
C GLY A 185 14.02 1.91 -5.16
N ALA A 186 13.79 0.60 -5.07
CA ALA A 186 14.77 -0.42 -5.36
C ALA A 186 14.13 -1.62 -6.08
N ALA A 187 14.85 -2.22 -7.01
CA ALA A 187 14.57 -3.57 -7.44
C ALA A 187 15.23 -4.54 -6.44
N LEU A 188 14.45 -5.45 -5.87
CA LEU A 188 14.88 -6.39 -4.84
C LEU A 188 14.71 -7.83 -5.34
N ARG A 189 15.80 -8.59 -5.28
CA ARG A 189 15.77 -10.03 -5.52
C ARG A 189 15.28 -10.74 -4.27
N THR A 190 14.04 -11.20 -4.25
CA THR A 190 13.50 -12.00 -3.13
C THR A 190 13.74 -13.51 -3.32
N LYS A 191 13.89 -13.96 -4.57
CA LYS A 191 14.15 -15.35 -4.92
C LYS A 191 15.07 -15.43 -6.14
N ARG A 192 16.00 -16.38 -6.14
CA ARG A 192 16.91 -16.65 -7.26
C ARG A 192 16.11 -17.03 -8.51
N GLY A 193 16.49 -16.49 -9.67
CA GLY A 193 15.93 -16.88 -10.97
C GLY A 193 14.49 -16.42 -11.23
N THR A 194 13.93 -15.54 -10.40
CA THR A 194 12.60 -14.93 -10.63
C THR A 194 12.73 -13.45 -10.89
N THR A 195 11.73 -12.86 -11.55
CA THR A 195 11.56 -11.41 -11.63
C THR A 195 11.67 -10.80 -10.23
N PRO A 196 12.41 -9.70 -10.05
CA PRO A 196 12.48 -9.01 -8.76
C PRO A 196 11.14 -8.36 -8.41
N VAL A 197 11.00 -8.00 -7.14
CA VAL A 197 9.96 -7.07 -6.69
C VAL A 197 10.52 -5.65 -6.70
N TYR A 198 9.65 -4.65 -6.84
CA TYR A 198 10.03 -3.24 -6.86
C TYR A 198 9.47 -2.57 -5.61
N VAL A 199 10.37 -2.21 -4.71
CA VAL A 199 10.03 -1.67 -3.40
C VAL A 199 10.21 -0.15 -3.43
N SER A 200 9.22 0.59 -2.95
CA SER A 200 9.31 2.05 -2.86
C SER A 200 8.63 2.57 -1.60
N ILE A 201 9.16 3.65 -1.05
CA ILE A 201 8.57 4.34 0.10
C ILE A 201 7.14 4.73 -0.24
N GLY A 202 6.19 4.41 0.64
CA GLY A 202 4.85 4.95 0.59
C GLY A 202 4.81 6.29 1.32
N HIS A 203 4.91 6.27 2.64
CA HIS A 203 4.86 7.42 3.55
C HIS A 203 5.53 7.05 4.88
N LYS A 204 6.26 7.98 5.53
CA LYS A 204 6.88 7.83 6.86
C LYS A 204 7.86 6.64 7.00
N VAL A 205 8.52 6.29 5.89
CA VAL A 205 9.56 5.24 5.77
C VAL A 205 10.76 5.83 5.04
#